data_AF-A0A2V6JE21-F1
#
_entry.id   AF-A0A2V6JE21-F1
#
_cell.length_a   1.000
_cell.length_b   1.000
_cell.length_c   1.000
_cell.angle_alpha   90.00
_cell.angle_beta   90.00
_cell.angle_gamma   90.00
#
_symmetry.space_group_name_H-M   'P 1'
#
loop_
_entity.id
_entity.type
_entity.pdbx_description
1 polymer ?
#
loop_
_entity_poly.entity_id
_entity_poly.type
_entity_poly.pdbx_seq_one_letter_code
_entity_poly.pdbx_strand_id
1 'polypeptide(L)'
;MNRASARLRSVSREGAFTLRELLIVIGVVAVLAALLVPVTSAMRARAQRLQCTANLRTLYNAANLYVQQNGSWPQISMGDTGDNSFQDYARG
;
A
#
# COMPACT_ATOMS: atom_id res chain seq x y z
N MET A 1 30.81 -58.15 -12.68
CA MET A 1 31.36 -56.79 -12.82
C MET A 1 30.44 -55.78 -12.15
N ASN A 2 31.05 -54.79 -11.46
CA ASN A 2 30.52 -53.46 -11.11
C ASN A 2 29.56 -53.32 -9.91
N ARG A 3 30.13 -53.14 -8.71
CA ARG A 3 29.50 -52.35 -7.64
C ARG A 3 29.97 -50.89 -7.77
N ALA A 4 29.10 -50.01 -8.25
CA ALA A 4 29.35 -48.57 -8.27
C ALA A 4 29.39 -48.06 -6.83
N SER A 5 30.55 -47.59 -6.40
CA SER A 5 30.78 -46.98 -5.08
C SER A 5 30.35 -45.52 -5.13
N ALA A 6 29.16 -45.21 -4.64
CA ALA A 6 28.75 -43.83 -4.39
C ALA A 6 29.41 -43.35 -3.08
N ARG A 7 30.46 -42.54 -3.18
CA ARG A 7 31.04 -41.84 -2.01
C ARG A 7 30.06 -40.74 -1.58
N LEU A 8 29.45 -40.88 -0.41
CA LEU A 8 28.70 -39.79 0.22
C LEU A 8 29.70 -38.69 0.63
N ARG A 9 29.56 -37.50 0.01
CA ARG A 9 30.28 -36.29 0.43
C ARG A 9 29.83 -35.92 1.85
N SER A 10 30.76 -35.90 2.81
CA SER A 10 30.52 -35.30 4.11
C SER A 10 30.32 -33.80 3.92
N VAL A 11 29.11 -33.30 4.17
CA VAL A 11 28.88 -31.86 4.29
C VAL A 11 29.60 -31.41 5.55
N SER A 12 30.74 -30.74 5.36
CA SER A 12 31.43 -30.02 6.43
C SER A 12 30.43 -29.04 7.05
N ARG A 13 30.19 -29.16 8.36
CA ARG A 13 29.39 -28.19 9.13
C ARG A 13 30.20 -26.90 9.28
N GLU A 14 30.29 -26.13 8.20
CA GLU A 14 30.80 -24.76 8.24
C GLU A 14 29.66 -23.84 8.69
N GLY A 15 29.74 -23.36 9.95
CA GLY A 15 28.97 -22.21 10.45
C GLY A 15 27.56 -22.51 10.99
N ALA A 16 27.46 -22.90 12.27
CA ALA A 16 26.22 -22.74 13.02
C ALA A 16 26.23 -21.37 13.73
N PHE A 17 25.18 -20.56 13.55
CA PHE A 17 25.01 -19.28 14.25
C PHE A 17 25.02 -19.50 15.76
N THR A 18 25.75 -18.68 16.50
CA THR A 18 25.71 -18.68 17.96
C THR A 18 24.39 -18.08 18.45
N LEU A 19 23.90 -18.55 19.60
CA LEU A 19 22.67 -18.04 20.23
C LEU A 19 22.70 -16.51 20.42
N ARG A 20 23.89 -15.95 20.68
CA ARG A 20 24.10 -14.51 20.88
C ARG A 20 23.89 -13.71 19.58
N GLU A 21 24.34 -14.24 18.45
CA GLU A 21 24.19 -13.57 17.15
C GLU A 21 22.71 -13.48 16.74
N LEU A 22 21.92 -14.52 17.03
CA LEU A 22 20.47 -14.46 16.81
C LEU A 22 19.78 -13.51 17.81
N LEU A 23 20.19 -13.55 19.08
CA LEU A 23 19.58 -12.78 20.16
C LEU A 23 19.72 -11.27 19.97
N ILE A 24 20.90 -10.79 19.56
CA ILE A 24 21.09 -9.35 19.32
C ILE A 24 20.29 -8.87 18.10
N VAL A 25 20.15 -9.69 17.07
CA VAL A 25 19.41 -9.36 15.85
C VAL A 25 17.92 -9.16 16.17
N ILE A 26 17.29 -10.11 16.86
CA ILE A 26 15.88 -9.96 17.24
C ILE A 26 15.68 -8.78 18.21
N GLY A 27 16.67 -8.49 19.06
CA GLY A 27 16.64 -7.33 19.96
C GLY A 27 16.60 -6.01 19.20
N VAL A 28 17.49 -5.83 18.21
CA VAL A 28 17.52 -4.62 17.38
C VAL A 28 16.24 -4.51 16.54
N VAL A 29 15.77 -5.62 15.93
CA VAL A 29 14.51 -5.62 15.15
C VAL A 29 13.31 -5.27 16.03
N ALA A 30 13.25 -5.74 17.27
CA ALA A 30 12.17 -5.41 18.20
C ALA A 30 12.14 -3.92 18.55
N VAL A 31 13.31 -3.30 18.79
CA VAL A 31 13.42 -1.85 19.05
C VAL A 31 12.97 -1.05 17.84
N LEU A 32 13.42 -1.41 16.63
CA LEU A 32 13.00 -0.76 15.40
C LEU A 32 11.48 -0.90 15.20
N ALA A 33 10.95 -2.12 15.30
CA ALA A 33 9.52 -2.39 15.13
C ALA A 33 8.66 -1.62 16.15
N ALA A 34 9.10 -1.52 17.41
CA ALA A 34 8.41 -0.76 18.45
C ALA A 34 8.28 0.73 18.12
N LEU A 35 9.27 1.31 17.45
CA LEU A 35 9.20 2.69 16.97
C LEU A 35 8.36 2.84 15.69
N LEU A 36 8.34 1.81 14.83
CA LEU A 36 7.60 1.82 13.55
C LEU A 36 6.08 1.66 13.72
N VAL A 37 5.62 0.79 14.62
CA VAL A 37 4.19 0.49 14.82
C VAL A 37 3.33 1.74 15.12
N PRO A 38 3.67 2.62 16.08
CA PRO A 38 2.84 3.80 16.36
C PRO A 38 2.85 4.80 15.18
N VAL A 39 3.99 4.99 14.53
CA VAL A 39 4.14 5.98 13.45
C VAL A 39 3.34 5.57 12.21
N THR A 40 3.33 4.29 11.86
CA THR A 40 2.61 3.79 10.66
C THR A 40 1.08 3.99 10.76
N SER A 41 0.50 3.95 11.96
CA SER A 41 -0.93 4.21 12.16
C SER A 41 -1.33 5.65 11.81
N ALA A 42 -0.53 6.64 12.25
CA ALA A 42 -0.74 8.05 11.93
C ALA A 42 -0.48 8.37 10.45
N MET A 43 0.47 7.67 9.82
CA MET A 43 0.74 7.82 8.39
C MET A 43 -0.46 7.42 7.53
N ARG A 44 -1.26 6.42 7.91
CA ARG A 44 -2.40 5.95 7.10
C ARG A 44 -3.48 7.01 6.94
N ALA A 45 -3.86 7.68 8.03
CA ALA A 45 -4.82 8.79 7.97
C ALA A 45 -4.27 9.96 7.13
N ARG A 46 -2.96 10.24 7.23
CA ARG A 46 -2.30 11.26 6.41
C ARG A 46 -2.26 10.87 4.93
N ALA A 47 -2.03 9.60 4.61
CA ALA A 47 -2.02 9.06 3.26
C ALA A 47 -3.40 9.15 2.60
N GLN A 48 -4.48 8.86 3.34
CA GLN A 48 -5.86 9.03 2.84
C GLN A 48 -6.16 10.49 2.50
N ARG A 49 -5.76 11.44 3.37
CA ARG A 49 -5.90 12.88 3.09
C ARG A 49 -5.08 13.29 1.86
N LEU A 50 -3.83 12.82 1.76
CA LEU A 50 -2.98 13.06 0.59
C LEU A 50 -3.63 12.53 -0.69
N GLN A 51 -4.18 11.31 -0.66
CA GLN A 51 -4.89 10.75 -1.80
C GLN A 51 -6.09 11.60 -2.21
N CYS A 52 -6.91 12.02 -1.26
CA CYS A 52 -8.03 12.92 -1.53
C CYS A 52 -7.55 14.23 -2.18
N THR A 53 -6.51 14.87 -1.62
CA THR A 53 -5.96 16.10 -2.21
C THR A 53 -5.37 15.89 -3.60
N ALA A 54 -4.76 14.74 -3.86
CA ALA A 54 -4.24 14.40 -5.19
C ALA A 54 -5.37 14.22 -6.20
N ASN A 55 -6.42 13.47 -5.83
CA ASN A 55 -7.60 13.28 -6.66
C ASN A 55 -8.27 14.63 -6.99
N LEU A 56 -8.43 15.51 -5.99
CA LEU A 56 -9.00 16.85 -6.19
C LEU A 56 -8.16 17.71 -7.12
N ARG A 57 -6.82 17.68 -6.99
CA ARG A 57 -5.93 18.36 -7.94
C ARG A 57 -6.09 17.83 -9.36
N THR A 58 -6.18 16.51 -9.53
CA THR A 58 -6.42 15.89 -10.85
C THR A 58 -7.75 16.35 -11.46
N LEU A 59 -8.83 16.38 -10.67
CA LEU A 59 -10.14 16.87 -11.12
C LEU A 59 -10.11 18.36 -11.46
N TYR A 60 -9.48 19.17 -10.62
CA TYR A 60 -9.30 20.60 -10.87
C TYR A 60 -8.54 20.86 -12.16
N ASN A 61 -7.45 20.13 -12.38
CA ASN A 61 -6.68 20.23 -13.61
C ASN A 61 -7.52 19.84 -14.84
N ALA A 62 -8.31 18.77 -14.75
CA ALA A 62 -9.21 18.36 -15.82
C ALA A 62 -10.29 19.43 -16.12
N ALA A 63 -10.89 20.00 -15.08
CA ALA A 63 -11.87 21.09 -15.24
C ALA A 63 -11.22 22.35 -15.86
N ASN A 64 -10.00 22.69 -15.45
CA ASN A 64 -9.28 23.84 -15.99
C ASN A 64 -8.89 23.62 -17.47
N LEU A 65 -8.49 22.40 -17.85
CA LEU A 65 -8.26 22.03 -19.25
C LEU A 65 -9.55 22.14 -20.07
N TYR A 66 -10.68 21.71 -19.51
CA TYR A 66 -11.99 21.83 -20.17
C TYR A 66 -12.36 23.30 -20.44
N VAL A 67 -12.19 24.18 -19.44
CA VAL A 67 -12.46 25.62 -19.58
C VAL A 67 -11.56 26.25 -20.63
N GLN A 68 -10.28 25.89 -20.69
CA GLN A 68 -9.36 26.37 -21.73
C GLN A 68 -9.80 25.96 -23.13
N GLN A 69 -10.43 24.78 -23.28
CA GLN A 69 -10.87 24.28 -24.58
C GLN A 69 -12.28 24.76 -24.98
N ASN A 70 -13.20 24.88 -24.02
CA ASN A 70 -14.64 25.10 -24.28
C ASN A 70 -15.15 26.46 -23.77
N GLY A 71 -14.29 27.27 -23.14
CA GLY A 71 -14.61 28.62 -22.66
C GLY A 71 -15.62 28.68 -21.50
N SER A 72 -16.06 27.53 -20.98
CA SER A 72 -17.07 27.42 -19.93
C SER A 72 -16.75 26.27 -18.97
N TRP A 73 -17.26 26.34 -17.74
CA TRP A 73 -17.09 25.26 -16.75
C TRP A 73 -17.89 24.00 -17.15
N PRO A 74 -17.39 22.80 -16.82
CA PRO A 74 -18.09 21.56 -17.12
C PRO A 74 -19.46 21.54 -16.42
N GLN A 75 -20.50 21.32 -17.21
CA GLN A 75 -21.89 21.28 -16.76
C GLN A 75 -22.18 19.86 -16.25
N ILE A 76 -22.79 19.72 -15.08
CA ILE A 76 -23.36 18.43 -14.68
C ILE A 76 -24.73 18.34 -15.34
N SER A 77 -24.86 17.55 -16.40
CA SER A 77 -26.17 17.23 -16.96
C SER A 77 -26.86 16.26 -16.02
N MET A 78 -27.79 16.76 -15.19
CA MET A 78 -28.72 15.89 -14.49
C MET A 78 -29.68 15.35 -15.55
N GLY A 79 -29.36 14.18 -16.10
CA GLY A 79 -30.33 13.44 -16.90
C GLY A 79 -31.54 13.14 -16.03
N ASP A 80 -32.74 13.41 -16.53
CA ASP A 80 -34.02 13.01 -15.91
C ASP A 80 -34.05 11.47 -15.81
N THR A 81 -33.37 10.95 -14.80
CA THR A 81 -33.44 9.54 -14.45
C THR A 81 -34.67 9.45 -13.56
N GLY A 82 -35.78 8.95 -14.11
CA GLY A 82 -37.02 8.70 -13.39
C GLY A 82 -36.90 7.55 -12.39
N ASP A 83 -35.78 7.46 -11.68
CA ASP A 83 -35.51 6.46 -10.65
C ASP A 83 -35.58 7.11 -9.25
N ASN A 84 -36.19 6.41 -8.30
CA ASN A 84 -36.33 6.88 -6.92
C ASN A 84 -35.01 6.75 -6.12
N SER A 85 -33.87 6.73 -6.81
CA SER A 85 -32.54 6.45 -6.28
C SER A 85 -32.12 7.47 -5.21
N PHE A 86 -32.62 8.71 -5.29
CA PHE A 86 -32.42 9.72 -4.26
C PHE A 86 -33.00 9.32 -2.89
N GLN A 87 -34.12 8.58 -2.86
CA GLN A 87 -34.73 8.14 -1.59
C GLN A 87 -33.93 7.01 -0.92
N ASP A 88 -33.16 6.22 -1.68
CA ASP A 88 -32.30 5.17 -1.14
C ASP A 88 -31.02 5.73 -0.48
N TYR A 89 -30.51 6.87 -0.93
CA TYR A 89 -29.37 7.54 -0.27
C TYR A 89 -29.73 8.13 1.10
N ALA A 90 -31.01 8.42 1.36
CA ALA A 90 -31.48 9.04 2.60
C ALA A 90 -31.83 8.04 3.72
N ARG A 91 -31.71 6.73 3.48
CA ARG A 91 -32.08 5.66 4.44
C ARG A 91 -30.91 4.93 5.11
N GLY A 92 -29.67 5.37 4.88
CA GLY A 92 -28.46 4.82 5.52
C GLY A 92 -28.06 5.57 6.78
#